data_AF-A0A2N5Z5C2-F1
#
_entry.id   AF-A0A2N5Z5C2-F1
#
_cell.length_a   1.000
_cell.length_b   1.000
_cell.length_c   1.000
_cell.angle_alpha   90.00
_cell.angle_beta   90.00
_cell.angle_gamma   90.00
#
_symmetry.space_group_name_H-M   'P 1'
#
loop_
_entity.id
_entity.type
_entity.pdbx_description
1 polymer ?
#
loop_
_entity_poly.entity_id
_entity_poly.type
_entity_poly.pdbx_seq_one_letter_code
_entity_poly.pdbx_strand_id
1 'polypeptide(L)'
;MLLNIEKINSRFERIASKLLKMRWLYLSLYIVAIIACMYGSTLVKIDTSNENSFLASDSINIQTDHFEEIFGNDQYVIVLLENEDLFSFESLTLLRELHNELNDSVVFVERVTSTHDLEFTVGDEYGMVIEQIVPDFIPQDPTELQKIKGKAFSKENFRKRIIC
;
A
#
# COMPACT_ATOMS: atom_id res chain seq x y z
N MET A 1 -34.09 -25.50 42.90
CA MET A 1 -34.65 -26.33 41.81
C MET A 1 -33.82 -27.60 41.75
N LEU A 2 -34.32 -28.72 42.30
CA LEU A 2 -33.58 -29.99 42.34
C LEU A 2 -33.60 -30.63 40.94
N LEU A 3 -32.43 -30.79 40.33
CA LEU A 3 -32.27 -31.48 39.05
C LEU A 3 -32.77 -32.93 39.22
N ASN A 4 -33.78 -33.34 38.46
CA ASN A 4 -34.30 -34.70 38.51
C ASN A 4 -33.42 -35.61 37.64
N ILE A 5 -32.37 -36.16 38.26
CA ILE A 5 -31.30 -36.94 37.61
C ILE A 5 -31.85 -38.20 36.92
N GLU A 6 -32.87 -38.85 37.50
CA GLU A 6 -33.47 -40.07 36.93
C GLU A 6 -34.18 -39.79 35.60
N LYS A 7 -34.87 -38.65 35.51
CA LYS A 7 -35.57 -38.23 34.28
C LYS A 7 -34.59 -37.84 33.16
N ILE A 8 -33.42 -37.32 33.55
CA ILE A 8 -32.34 -36.99 32.62
C ILE A 8 -31.68 -38.27 32.12
N ASN A 9 -31.35 -39.20 33.03
CA ASN A 9 -30.69 -40.46 32.69
C ASN A 9 -31.53 -41.33 31.75
N SER A 10 -32.84 -41.46 32.03
CA SER A 10 -33.77 -42.20 31.16
C SER A 10 -33.94 -41.56 29.77
N ARG A 11 -33.76 -40.25 29.63
CA ARG A 11 -33.72 -39.58 28.32
C ARG A 11 -32.42 -39.86 27.59
N PHE A 12 -31.28 -39.80 28.26
CA PHE A 12 -29.98 -40.15 27.67
C PHE A 12 -29.96 -41.61 27.20
N GLU A 13 -30.51 -42.54 27.99
CA GLU A 13 -30.61 -43.95 27.63
C GLU A 13 -31.47 -44.19 26.38
N ARG A 14 -32.62 -43.50 26.27
CA ARG A 14 -33.46 -43.56 25.06
C ARG A 14 -32.77 -42.98 23.83
N ILE A 15 -32.03 -41.88 23.99
CA ILE A 15 -31.29 -41.26 22.89
C ILE A 15 -30.13 -42.17 22.46
N ALA A 16 -29.35 -42.68 23.40
CA ALA A 16 -28.23 -43.58 23.14
C ALA A 16 -28.68 -44.88 22.47
N SER A 17 -29.76 -45.49 22.94
CA SER A 17 -30.31 -46.70 22.33
C SER A 17 -30.84 -46.46 20.90
N LYS A 18 -31.45 -45.30 20.61
CA LYS A 18 -31.86 -44.91 19.26
C LYS A 18 -30.64 -44.65 18.35
N LEU A 19 -29.61 -44.02 18.88
CA LEU A 19 -28.36 -43.72 18.17
C LEU A 19 -27.62 -45.02 17.79
N LEU A 20 -27.56 -45.99 18.70
CA LEU A 20 -26.93 -47.29 18.46
C LEU A 20 -27.71 -48.17 17.46
N LYS A 21 -29.04 -48.12 17.48
CA LYS A 21 -29.89 -48.85 16.51
C LYS A 21 -29.73 -48.31 15.09
N MET A 22 -29.59 -47.00 14.92
CA MET A 22 -29.45 -46.34 13.62
C MET A 22 -28.03 -45.79 13.39
N ARG A 23 -27.01 -46.50 13.90
CA ARG A 23 -25.62 -46.01 13.96
C ARG A 23 -25.08 -45.49 12.63
N TRP A 24 -25.39 -46.17 11.53
CA TRP A 24 -24.89 -45.81 10.20
C TRP A 24 -25.50 -44.50 9.67
N LEU A 25 -26.78 -44.24 9.96
CA LEU A 25 -27.43 -42.98 9.58
C LEU A 25 -26.81 -41.80 10.32
N TYR A 26 -26.64 -41.91 11.64
CA TYR A 26 -26.06 -40.84 12.45
C TYR A 26 -24.57 -40.63 12.17
N LEU A 27 -23.82 -41.70 11.88
CA LEU A 27 -22.42 -41.60 11.47
C LEU A 27 -22.29 -40.89 10.12
N SER A 28 -23.15 -41.22 9.15
CA SER A 28 -23.20 -40.54 7.86
C SER A 28 -23.54 -39.05 8.03
N LEU A 29 -24.56 -38.72 8.83
CA LEU A 29 -24.93 -37.33 9.12
C LEU A 29 -23.78 -36.54 9.76
N TYR A 30 -23.06 -37.17 10.70
CA TYR A 30 -21.90 -36.56 11.36
C TYR A 30 -20.77 -36.29 10.37
N ILE A 31 -20.46 -37.24 9.49
CA ILE A 31 -19.44 -37.08 8.44
C ILE A 31 -19.84 -35.95 7.49
N VAL A 32 -21.11 -35.89 7.07
CA VAL A 32 -21.62 -34.81 6.20
C VAL A 32 -21.50 -33.45 6.90
N ALA A 33 -21.81 -33.37 8.19
CA ALA A 33 -21.65 -32.13 8.95
C ALA A 33 -20.18 -31.70 9.05
N ILE A 34 -19.25 -32.63 9.25
CA ILE A 34 -17.80 -32.33 9.24
C ILE A 34 -17.39 -31.79 7.87
N ILE A 35 -17.76 -32.47 6.78
CA ILE A 35 -17.41 -32.05 5.43
C ILE A 35 -17.98 -30.66 5.13
N ALA A 36 -19.21 -30.38 5.54
CA ALA A 36 -19.84 -29.08 5.40
C ALA A 36 -19.09 -27.99 6.18
N CYS A 37 -18.66 -28.26 7.43
CA CYS A 37 -17.85 -27.33 8.21
C CYS A 37 -16.46 -27.11 7.61
N MET A 38 -15.82 -28.17 7.11
CA MET A 38 -14.52 -28.07 6.43
C MET A 38 -14.64 -27.23 5.16
N TYR A 39 -15.68 -27.45 4.35
CA TYR A 39 -15.95 -26.61 3.18
C TYR A 39 -16.25 -25.16 3.60
N GLY A 40 -17.01 -24.94 4.67
CA GLY A 40 -17.23 -23.60 5.22
C GLY A 40 -15.94 -22.89 5.61
N SER A 41 -14.96 -23.62 6.15
CA SER A 41 -13.66 -23.04 6.52
C SER A 41 -12.83 -22.56 5.33
N THR A 42 -12.99 -23.15 4.13
CA THR A 42 -12.27 -22.67 2.93
C THR A 42 -12.86 -21.38 2.35
N LEU A 43 -14.08 -21.01 2.75
CA LEU A 43 -14.72 -19.74 2.39
C LEU A 43 -14.33 -18.59 3.32
N VAL A 44 -13.59 -18.86 4.40
CA VAL A 44 -13.11 -17.83 5.32
C VAL A 44 -12.02 -17.01 4.62
N LYS A 45 -12.36 -15.75 4.30
CA LYS A 45 -11.39 -14.75 3.86
C LYS A 45 -10.78 -14.10 5.09
N ILE A 46 -9.47 -14.27 5.27
CA ILE A 46 -8.72 -13.56 6.30
C ILE A 46 -8.35 -12.21 5.71
N ASP A 47 -8.91 -11.15 6.27
CA ASP A 47 -8.50 -9.79 5.98
C ASP A 47 -7.47 -9.37 7.04
N THR A 48 -6.27 -9.01 6.59
CA THR A 48 -5.16 -8.55 7.45
C THR A 48 -4.86 -7.06 7.24
N SER A 49 -5.76 -6.31 6.61
CA SER A 49 -5.63 -4.86 6.48
C SER A 49 -5.76 -4.20 7.86
N ASN A 50 -4.87 -3.25 8.14
CA ASN A 50 -4.91 -2.48 9.39
C ASN A 50 -6.16 -1.57 9.43
N GLU A 51 -6.70 -1.26 8.25
CA GLU A 51 -7.91 -0.51 7.92
C GLU A 51 -9.17 -1.09 8.59
N ASN A 52 -9.23 -2.43 8.68
CA ASN A 52 -10.35 -3.15 9.31
C ASN A 52 -10.26 -3.24 10.84
N SER A 53 -9.28 -2.57 11.46
CA SER A 53 -9.24 -2.41 12.93
C SER A 53 -10.28 -1.41 13.44
N PHE A 54 -10.78 -0.53 12.56
CA PHE A 54 -11.84 0.44 12.86
C PHE A 54 -13.17 -0.02 12.26
N LEU A 55 -14.29 0.39 12.86
CA LEU A 55 -15.59 0.08 12.29
C LEU A 55 -15.77 0.88 11.00
N ALA A 56 -16.35 0.27 9.96
CA ALA A 56 -16.59 0.94 8.68
C ALA A 56 -17.42 2.24 8.78
N SER A 57 -18.17 2.44 9.88
CA SER A 57 -18.94 3.66 10.15
C SER A 57 -18.17 4.74 10.91
N ASP A 58 -16.92 4.49 11.30
CA ASP A 58 -16.12 5.47 12.02
C ASP A 58 -15.70 6.60 11.09
N SER A 59 -15.78 7.84 11.58
CA SER A 59 -15.43 9.05 10.83
C SER A 59 -13.98 9.07 10.34
N ILE A 60 -13.13 8.18 10.82
CA ILE A 60 -11.74 8.06 10.38
C ILE A 60 -11.67 7.41 9.00
N ASN A 61 -12.38 6.31 8.75
CA ASN A 61 -12.34 5.61 7.46
C ASN A 61 -12.94 6.46 6.34
N ILE A 62 -14.09 7.10 6.58
CA ILE A 62 -14.73 7.97 5.58
C ILE A 62 -13.82 9.14 5.17
N GLN A 63 -13.07 9.69 6.12
CA GLN A 63 -12.15 10.80 5.84
C GLN A 63 -10.86 10.34 5.17
N THR A 64 -10.34 9.16 5.53
CA THR A 64 -9.21 8.55 4.83
C THR A 64 -9.58 8.22 3.38
N ASP A 65 -10.72 7.56 3.13
CA ASP A 65 -11.20 7.24 1.79
C ASP A 65 -11.36 8.50 0.93
N HIS A 66 -11.94 9.56 1.49
CA HIS A 66 -12.10 10.84 0.79
C HIS A 66 -10.75 11.55 0.56
N PHE A 67 -9.78 11.37 1.45
CA PHE A 67 -8.43 11.88 1.25
C PHE A 67 -7.72 11.12 0.13
N GLU A 68 -7.79 9.80 0.13
CA GLU A 68 -7.21 8.95 -0.91
C GLU A 68 -7.86 9.19 -2.29
N GLU A 69 -9.17 9.44 -2.34
CA GLU A 69 -9.88 9.78 -3.59
C GLU A 69 -9.38 11.12 -4.19
N ILE A 70 -9.06 12.10 -3.36
CA ILE A 70 -8.63 13.44 -3.80
C ILE A 70 -7.12 13.49 -4.07
N PHE A 71 -6.31 12.87 -3.22
CA PHE A 71 -4.84 13.02 -3.20
C PHE A 71 -4.08 11.80 -3.71
N GLY A 72 -4.76 10.66 -3.91
CA GLY A 72 -4.15 9.38 -4.25
C GLY A 72 -3.75 8.57 -3.01
N ASN A 73 -3.27 7.34 -3.24
CA ASN A 73 -2.84 6.41 -2.19
C ASN A 73 -1.76 7.06 -1.29
N ASP A 74 -1.89 6.88 0.03
CA ASP A 74 -0.95 7.42 1.03
C ASP A 74 0.33 6.59 1.19
N GLN A 75 0.46 5.51 0.41
CA GLN A 75 1.61 4.61 0.43
C GLN A 75 2.77 5.16 -0.41
N TYR A 76 3.71 5.81 0.28
CA TYR A 76 4.93 6.30 -0.33
C TYR A 76 6.13 5.40 0.02
N VAL A 77 6.96 5.14 -0.98
CA VAL A 77 8.31 4.58 -0.79
C VAL A 77 9.31 5.68 -1.05
N ILE A 78 10.17 5.97 -0.06
CA ILE A 78 11.21 6.98 -0.16
C ILE A 78 12.55 6.28 -0.36
N VAL A 79 13.25 6.61 -1.45
CA VAL A 79 14.62 6.15 -1.72
C VAL A 79 15.58 7.31 -1.45
N LEU A 80 16.47 7.14 -0.48
CA LEU A 80 17.53 8.10 -0.19
C LEU A 80 18.79 7.73 -0.98
N LEU A 81 19.30 8.68 -1.76
CA LEU A 81 20.53 8.52 -2.53
C LEU A 81 21.63 9.39 -1.91
N GLU A 82 22.77 8.78 -1.62
CA GLU A 82 23.95 9.45 -1.09
C GLU A 82 25.07 9.45 -2.14
N ASN A 83 25.67 10.63 -2.37
CA ASN A 83 26.75 10.82 -3.32
C ASN A 83 27.60 12.03 -2.93
N GLU A 84 28.88 12.03 -3.28
CA GLU A 84 29.80 13.15 -3.05
C GLU A 84 29.39 14.40 -3.87
N ASP A 85 28.96 14.22 -5.13
CA ASP A 85 28.43 15.32 -5.95
C ASP A 85 27.20 14.90 -6.77
N LEU A 86 26.02 15.11 -6.17
CA LEU A 86 24.71 14.87 -6.78
C LEU A 86 24.47 15.62 -8.09
N PHE A 87 25.18 16.73 -8.35
CA PHE A 87 24.99 17.56 -9.54
C PHE A 87 26.08 17.35 -10.60
N SER A 88 26.83 16.24 -10.51
CA SER A 88 27.72 15.80 -11.58
C SER A 88 26.95 15.21 -12.76
N PHE A 89 27.54 15.26 -13.95
CA PHE A 89 26.95 14.68 -15.17
C PHE A 89 26.56 13.21 -14.97
N GLU A 90 27.47 12.41 -14.40
CA GLU A 90 27.26 10.98 -14.15
C GLU A 90 26.09 10.75 -13.18
N SER A 91 26.01 11.51 -12.10
CA SER A 91 24.98 11.35 -11.07
C SER A 91 23.59 11.73 -11.56
N LEU A 92 23.47 12.84 -12.29
CA LEU A 92 22.21 13.25 -12.89
C LEU A 92 21.74 12.27 -13.98
N THR A 93 22.68 11.70 -14.73
CA THR A 93 22.38 10.69 -15.75
C THR A 93 21.87 9.40 -15.10
N LEU A 94 22.58 8.89 -14.09
CA LEU A 94 22.19 7.69 -13.37
C LEU A 94 20.86 7.88 -12.63
N LEU A 95 20.62 9.05 -12.04
CA LEU A 95 19.34 9.36 -11.39
C LEU A 95 18.18 9.32 -12.39
N ARG A 96 18.39 9.83 -13.62
CA ARG A 96 17.39 9.78 -14.69
C ARG A 96 17.13 8.35 -15.15
N GLU A 97 18.19 7.56 -15.35
CA GLU A 97 18.05 6.16 -15.74
C GLU A 97 17.27 5.37 -14.68
N LEU A 98 17.61 5.55 -13.40
CA LEU A 98 16.88 4.94 -12.29
C LEU A 98 15.42 5.40 -12.24
N HIS A 99 15.15 6.69 -12.41
CA HIS A 99 13.79 7.22 -12.43
C HIS A 99 12.95 6.60 -13.54
N ASN A 100 13.49 6.53 -14.76
CA ASN A 100 12.80 5.94 -15.91
C ASN A 100 12.60 4.43 -15.73
N GLU A 101 13.61 3.71 -15.22
CA GLU A 101 13.49 2.28 -14.96
C GLU A 101 12.41 1.98 -13.91
N LEU A 102 12.35 2.77 -12.83
CA LEU A 102 11.31 2.64 -11.81
C LEU A 102 9.92 2.93 -12.37
N ASN A 103 9.80 3.96 -13.20
CA ASN A 103 8.53 4.36 -13.79
C ASN A 103 8.01 3.32 -14.81
N ASP A 104 8.91 2.72 -15.59
CA ASP A 104 8.53 1.83 -16.69
C ASP A 104 8.44 0.35 -16.27
N SER A 105 9.25 -0.07 -15.29
CA SER A 105 9.41 -1.50 -14.95
C SER A 105 8.66 -1.93 -13.69
N VAL A 106 8.33 -1.00 -12.78
CA VAL A 106 7.70 -1.35 -11.51
C VAL A 106 6.18 -1.34 -11.66
N VAL A 107 5.59 -2.53 -11.60
CA VAL A 107 4.12 -2.69 -11.63
C VAL A 107 3.51 -2.03 -10.39
N PHE A 108 2.38 -1.34 -10.58
CA PHE A 108 1.60 -0.64 -9.54
C PHE A 108 2.18 0.68 -9.01
N VAL A 109 3.29 1.18 -9.56
CA VAL A 109 3.73 2.56 -9.30
C VAL A 109 2.95 3.51 -10.20
N GLU A 110 2.18 4.41 -9.59
CA GLU A 110 1.39 5.42 -10.31
C GLU A 110 2.25 6.61 -10.76
N ARG A 111 3.19 7.03 -9.89
CA ARG A 111 4.08 8.16 -10.16
C ARG A 111 5.39 8.02 -9.40
N VAL A 112 6.51 8.25 -10.09
CA VAL A 112 7.82 8.45 -9.48
C VAL A 112 8.09 9.96 -9.41
N THR A 113 8.49 10.48 -8.25
CA THR A 113 8.91 11.88 -8.13
C THR A 113 10.40 11.92 -7.77
N SER A 114 11.20 12.58 -8.61
CA SER A 114 12.65 12.70 -8.43
C SER A 114 13.13 14.11 -8.82
N THR A 115 14.39 14.44 -8.54
CA THR A 115 15.00 15.72 -8.97
C THR A 115 14.93 15.93 -10.49
N HIS A 116 14.81 14.86 -11.28
CA HIS A 116 14.67 14.96 -12.73
C HIS A 116 13.31 15.52 -13.16
N ASP A 117 12.21 15.13 -12.50
CA ASP A 117 10.83 15.46 -12.89
C ASP A 117 10.28 16.70 -12.17
N LEU A 118 11.18 17.60 -11.75
CA LEU A 118 10.78 18.80 -11.01
C LEU A 118 10.57 19.99 -11.93
N GLU A 119 9.33 20.46 -11.94
CA GLU A 119 8.94 21.71 -12.58
C GLU A 119 9.44 22.94 -11.79
N PHE A 120 10.00 23.88 -12.52
CA PHE A 120 10.55 25.14 -12.06
C PHE A 120 9.93 26.28 -12.85
N THR A 121 8.89 26.88 -12.25
CA THR A 121 8.31 28.11 -12.82
C THR A 121 9.20 29.31 -12.53
N VAL A 122 9.55 30.05 -13.59
CA VAL A 122 10.28 31.32 -13.57
C VAL A 122 9.44 32.38 -14.26
N GLY A 123 9.39 33.59 -13.69
CA GLY A 123 8.83 34.75 -14.37
C GLY A 123 9.87 35.37 -15.29
N ASP A 124 9.56 35.53 -16.57
CA ASP A 124 10.34 36.30 -17.53
C ASP A 124 9.64 37.63 -17.88
N GLU A 125 10.24 38.41 -18.78
CA GLU A 125 9.69 39.72 -19.20
C GLU A 125 8.36 39.60 -19.97
N TYR A 126 7.99 38.40 -20.42
CA TYR A 126 6.84 38.12 -21.28
C TYR A 126 5.76 37.27 -20.58
N GLY A 127 6.02 36.74 -19.38
CA GLY A 127 5.07 35.94 -18.61
C GLY A 127 5.72 34.98 -17.62
N MET A 128 5.08 33.83 -17.42
CA MET A 128 5.58 32.73 -16.59
C MET A 128 5.94 31.54 -17.50
N VAL A 129 7.16 31.04 -17.38
CA VAL A 129 7.65 29.87 -18.09
C VAL A 129 7.85 28.73 -17.08
N ILE A 130 7.30 27.57 -17.38
CA ILE A 130 7.55 26.33 -16.63
C ILE A 130 8.68 25.61 -17.35
N GLU A 131 9.84 25.53 -16.70
CA GLU A 131 11.00 24.75 -17.17
C GLU A 131 11.32 23.63 -16.18
N GLN A 132 12.06 22.61 -16.59
CA GLN A 132 12.58 21.60 -15.66
C GLN A 132 13.89 22.09 -15.01
N ILE A 133 14.14 21.70 -13.75
CA ILE A 133 15.42 22.01 -13.08
C ILE A 133 16.58 21.33 -13.80
N VAL A 134 16.41 20.04 -14.14
CA VAL A 134 17.39 19.26 -14.89
C VAL A 134 16.90 19.17 -16.34
N PRO A 135 17.60 19.78 -17.32
CA PRO A 135 17.16 19.76 -18.72
C PRO A 135 17.25 18.35 -19.33
N ASP A 136 16.47 18.10 -20.39
CA ASP A 136 16.49 16.83 -21.14
C ASP A 136 17.91 16.42 -21.57
N PHE A 137 18.71 17.38 -22.01
CA PHE A 137 20.13 17.16 -22.30
C PHE A 137 20.98 17.63 -21.12
N ILE A 138 21.58 16.69 -20.38
CA ILE A 138 22.45 17.02 -19.24
C ILE A 138 23.79 17.53 -19.79
N PRO A 139 24.19 18.76 -19.47
CA PRO A 139 25.46 19.32 -19.95
C PRO A 139 26.65 18.65 -19.26
N GLN A 140 27.76 18.48 -19.98
CA GLN A 140 29.03 18.04 -19.41
C GLN A 140 29.88 19.21 -18.86
N ASP A 141 29.53 20.45 -19.22
CA ASP A 141 30.26 21.62 -18.78
C ASP A 141 30.01 21.91 -17.29
N PRO A 142 31.07 21.99 -16.45
CA PRO A 142 30.93 22.25 -15.02
C PRO A 142 30.19 23.55 -14.69
N THR A 143 30.26 24.57 -15.56
CA THR A 143 29.61 25.86 -15.35
C THR A 143 28.09 25.74 -15.46
N GLU A 144 27.61 25.01 -16.46
CA GLU A 144 26.17 24.73 -16.65
C GLU A 144 25.63 23.80 -15.54
N LEU A 145 26.41 22.80 -15.11
CA LEU A 145 26.06 21.95 -13.96
C LEU A 145 25.90 22.78 -12.67
N GLN A 146 26.76 23.79 -12.47
CA GLN A 146 26.65 24.71 -11.34
C GLN A 146 25.37 25.56 -11.39
N LYS A 147 24.90 25.93 -12.59
CA LYS A 147 23.62 26.64 -12.74
C LYS A 147 22.44 25.74 -12.36
N ILE A 148 22.47 24.46 -12.75
CA ILE A 148 21.45 23.47 -12.34
C ILE A 148 21.42 23.35 -10.81
N LYS A 149 22.59 23.21 -10.19
CA LYS A 149 22.73 23.22 -8.73
C LYS A 149 22.14 24.50 -8.12
N GLY A 150 22.53 25.66 -8.64
CA GLY A 150 22.00 26.96 -8.19
C GLY A 150 20.48 27.06 -8.28
N LYS A 151 19.89 26.62 -9.40
CA LYS A 151 18.44 26.55 -9.59
C LYS A 151 17.78 25.61 -8.58
N ALA A 152 18.32 24.42 -8.37
CA ALA A 152 17.80 23.45 -7.42
C ALA A 152 17.78 24.00 -5.97
N PHE A 153 18.82 24.71 -5.56
CA PHE A 153 18.92 25.31 -4.22
C PHE A 153 18.15 26.64 -4.06
N SER A 154 17.64 27.22 -5.16
CA SER A 154 17.00 28.54 -5.14
C SER A 154 15.60 28.55 -4.50
N LYS A 155 14.84 27.45 -4.60
CA LYS A 155 13.54 27.32 -3.93
C LYS A 155 13.68 26.54 -2.63
N GLU A 156 13.25 27.17 -1.54
CA GLU A 156 13.31 26.63 -0.18
C GLU A 156 12.57 25.28 -0.05
N ASN A 157 11.46 25.12 -0.78
CA ASN A 157 10.67 23.88 -0.79
C ASN A 157 11.46 22.67 -1.33
N PHE A 158 12.39 22.87 -2.26
CA PHE A 158 13.21 21.77 -2.80
C PHE A 158 14.34 21.39 -1.84
N ARG A 159 15.03 22.41 -1.30
CA ARG A 159 16.10 22.23 -0.32
C ARG A 159 15.64 21.54 0.97
N LYS A 160 14.37 21.64 1.35
CA LYS A 160 13.89 21.02 2.60
C LYS A 160 13.23 19.66 2.39
N ARG A 161 12.85 19.30 1.16
CA ARG A 161 12.04 18.10 0.88
C ARG A 161 12.74 17.05 0.03
N ILE A 162 13.66 17.44 -0.86
CA ILE A 162 14.22 16.54 -1.88
C ILE A 162 15.75 16.44 -1.81
N ILE A 163 16.42 17.52 -1.37
CA ILE A 163 17.88 17.55 -1.23
C ILE A 163 18.21 17.83 0.23
N CYS A 164 18.75 16.85 0.95
CA CYS A 164 19.14 16.99 2.36
C CYS A 164 20.57 17.53 2.50
#